data_AF-A0A842WJ29-F1
#
_entry.id   AF-A0A842WJ29-F1
#
_cell.length_a   1.000
_cell.length_b   1.000
_cell.length_c   1.000
_cell.angle_alpha   90.00
_cell.angle_beta   90.00
_cell.angle_gamma   90.00
#
_symmetry.space_group_name_H-M   'P 1'
#
loop_
_entity.id
_entity.type
_entity.pdbx_description
1 polymer ?
#
loop_
_entity_poly.entity_id
_entity_poly.type
_entity_poly.pdbx_seq_one_letter_code
_entity_poly.pdbx_strand_id
1 'polypeptide(L)'
;MTQFYLKTLAPVHIGCDEAYEPLEFVVDENAHEIIRFDPEDFYGSMTDDDLEGFTKICRQGDPASILGIYKFLRGRSADGRRVKACKGFIDQYQKTLSMSVNISQDIINAINDFVIERTSFLSDTGRPYIPGSSIKGAIRTAYLNLLAHRRNVSRKTGKYANTNLEKELLDDGKFDTDPFSMLKVSDFRPVGEVNTKIIYSVNEKKNPQKYRSRQLHQILEVVLPGAIFMGTISVNQPHPKSGIKTPLDMQTLKAALNAFYKSEKEREDQDLENIGAKPPINMDLGNANLMRIGRHSGAESITIEAHRNIKISPGSPRDAKYGTCPTTISLASETKAPKHKENLVPFGWALLGEVDAERLKDLDTLEKDWNNVYFKDLRKSLEMKKQRQRRLEEKRLKEREALEARKREEERRQVEEEERKARLEAMSPEERDIWAIRHGELKEHEVVEIYNRLDDFQDKIALAQALKEYWMGQKKWKKKECSKKQAIKVQRIKDILGE
;
A
#
# COMPACT_ATOMS: atom_id res chain seq x y z
N MET A 1 -11.88 -37.96 -1.17
CA MET A 1 -12.07 -36.64 -0.54
C MET A 1 -13.25 -35.99 -1.23
N THR A 2 -14.18 -35.40 -0.49
CA THR A 2 -15.36 -34.76 -1.08
C THR A 2 -15.07 -33.27 -1.29
N GLN A 3 -15.46 -32.73 -2.44
CA GLN A 3 -15.32 -31.32 -2.75
C GLN A 3 -16.48 -30.52 -2.13
N PHE A 4 -16.15 -29.37 -1.59
CA PHE A 4 -17.09 -28.45 -0.97
C PHE A 4 -16.89 -27.05 -1.55
N TYR A 5 -18.00 -26.33 -1.70
CA TYR A 5 -17.99 -24.91 -1.94
C TYR A 5 -18.41 -24.17 -0.68
N LEU A 6 -17.86 -22.97 -0.51
CA LEU A 6 -18.26 -22.01 0.49
C LEU A 6 -18.72 -20.73 -0.23
N LYS A 7 -19.94 -20.27 0.05
CA LYS A 7 -20.48 -19.01 -0.47
C LYS A 7 -20.65 -18.00 0.66
N THR A 8 -20.05 -16.83 0.56
CA THR A 8 -20.23 -15.77 1.57
C THR A 8 -21.64 -15.19 1.47
N LEU A 9 -22.29 -15.00 2.61
CA LEU A 9 -23.64 -14.42 2.71
C LEU A 9 -23.62 -13.02 3.32
N ALA A 10 -22.58 -12.74 4.10
CA ALA A 10 -22.32 -11.46 4.71
C ALA A 10 -20.83 -11.09 4.50
N PRO A 11 -20.41 -9.85 4.77
CA PRO A 11 -19.00 -9.49 4.75
C PRO A 11 -18.17 -10.44 5.62
N VAL A 12 -17.09 -10.98 5.06
CA VAL A 12 -16.18 -11.89 5.78
C VAL A 12 -14.79 -11.27 5.87
N HIS A 13 -14.25 -11.19 7.07
CA HIS A 13 -12.85 -10.86 7.31
C HIS A 13 -12.18 -12.00 8.08
N ILE A 14 -11.15 -12.59 7.48
CA ILE A 14 -10.28 -13.55 8.16
C ILE A 14 -8.96 -12.84 8.43
N GLY A 15 -8.66 -12.56 9.69
CA GLY A 15 -7.43 -11.86 10.05
C GLY A 15 -6.19 -12.68 9.68
N CYS A 16 -5.17 -12.01 9.14
CA CYS A 16 -3.87 -12.59 8.80
C CYS A 16 -2.69 -11.82 9.43
N ASP A 17 -2.97 -10.98 10.44
CA ASP A 17 -2.01 -10.12 11.13
C ASP A 17 -1.21 -9.16 10.22
N GLU A 18 -1.69 -8.96 8.98
CA GLU A 18 -1.18 -7.95 8.06
C GLU A 18 -2.15 -6.76 7.96
N ALA A 19 -1.58 -5.57 7.78
CA ALA A 19 -2.32 -4.34 7.47
C ALA A 19 -1.84 -3.77 6.14
N TYR A 20 -2.61 -2.86 5.54
CA TYR A 20 -2.09 -2.05 4.44
C TYR A 20 -1.04 -1.08 4.99
N GLU A 21 0.18 -1.22 4.50
CA GLU A 21 1.27 -0.31 4.83
C GLU A 21 1.15 1.00 4.04
N PRO A 22 1.32 2.17 4.67
CA PRO A 22 1.21 3.48 3.99
C PRO A 22 2.10 3.64 2.76
N LEU A 23 3.14 2.82 2.63
CA LEU A 23 4.13 2.83 1.55
C LEU A 23 3.75 1.96 0.34
N GLU A 24 2.67 1.20 0.43
CA GLU A 24 2.31 0.20 -0.59
C GLU A 24 1.01 0.54 -1.34
N PHE A 25 0.38 1.67 -1.04
CA PHE A 25 -0.87 2.04 -1.69
C PHE A 25 -1.07 3.53 -1.89
N VAL A 26 -1.82 3.87 -2.94
CA VAL A 26 -2.44 5.19 -3.12
C VAL A 26 -3.95 5.09 -2.93
N VAL A 27 -4.58 6.21 -2.58
CA VAL A 27 -6.04 6.32 -2.49
C VAL A 27 -6.55 7.11 -3.68
N ASP A 28 -7.41 6.49 -4.49
CA ASP A 28 -8.19 7.17 -5.52
C ASP A 28 -9.48 7.70 -4.88
N GLU A 29 -9.45 8.97 -4.48
CA GLU A 29 -10.57 9.65 -3.81
C GLU A 29 -11.83 9.74 -4.69
N ASN A 30 -11.68 9.72 -6.02
CA ASN A 30 -12.82 9.85 -6.95
C ASN A 30 -13.47 8.49 -7.22
N ALA A 31 -12.65 7.45 -7.44
CA ALA A 31 -13.14 6.09 -7.66
C ALA A 31 -13.59 5.42 -6.35
N HIS A 32 -13.25 6.00 -5.19
CA HIS A 32 -13.41 5.38 -3.87
C HIS A 32 -12.68 4.03 -3.81
N GLU A 33 -11.39 4.02 -4.16
CA GLU A 33 -10.57 2.82 -4.21
C GLU A 33 -9.21 3.03 -3.54
N ILE A 34 -8.66 1.95 -3.01
CA ILE A 34 -7.24 1.82 -2.69
C ILE A 34 -6.59 1.06 -3.83
N ILE A 35 -5.46 1.56 -4.32
CA ILE A 35 -4.64 0.88 -5.33
C ILE A 35 -3.35 0.46 -4.65
N ARG A 36 -3.22 -0.84 -4.37
CA ARG A 36 -1.99 -1.42 -3.82
C ARG A 36 -1.02 -1.69 -4.97
N PHE A 37 0.14 -1.05 -4.93
CA PHE A 37 1.18 -1.14 -5.94
C PHE A 37 2.38 -1.94 -5.44
N ASP A 38 3.26 -2.32 -6.36
CA ASP A 38 4.58 -2.85 -6.02
C ASP A 38 5.54 -1.69 -5.69
N PRO A 39 6.13 -1.63 -4.48
CA PRO A 39 6.99 -0.51 -4.09
C PRO A 39 8.22 -0.33 -4.98
N GLU A 40 8.85 -1.43 -5.43
CA GLU A 40 10.03 -1.37 -6.29
C GLU A 40 9.68 -0.70 -7.61
N ASP A 41 8.55 -1.08 -8.21
CA ASP A 41 8.05 -0.49 -9.45
C ASP A 41 7.60 0.96 -9.29
N PHE A 42 6.88 1.26 -8.21
CA PHE A 42 6.34 2.59 -7.99
C PHE A 42 7.45 3.60 -7.71
N TYR A 43 8.30 3.34 -6.72
CA TYR A 43 9.37 4.25 -6.33
C TYR A 43 10.54 4.24 -7.32
N GLY A 44 10.89 3.09 -7.90
CA GLY A 44 11.95 3.00 -8.92
C GLY A 44 11.64 3.80 -10.19
N SER A 45 10.38 4.23 -10.34
CA SER A 45 9.91 4.98 -11.48
C SER A 45 9.77 6.49 -11.26
N MET A 46 10.08 6.96 -10.06
CA MET A 46 10.07 8.39 -9.69
C MET A 46 11.32 9.11 -10.19
N THR A 47 11.28 10.45 -10.21
CA THR A 47 12.45 11.29 -10.47
C THR A 47 13.36 11.33 -9.24
N ASP A 48 14.62 11.73 -9.45
CA ASP A 48 15.57 11.88 -8.34
C ASP A 48 15.09 12.93 -7.31
N ASP A 49 14.48 14.04 -7.77
CA ASP A 49 13.89 15.05 -6.89
C ASP A 49 12.73 14.50 -6.04
N ASP A 50 11.85 13.69 -6.65
CA ASP A 50 10.75 13.03 -5.94
C ASP A 50 11.29 12.05 -4.88
N LEU A 51 12.31 11.28 -5.26
CA LEU A 51 12.97 10.31 -4.36
C LEU A 51 13.70 11.00 -3.21
N GLU A 52 14.37 12.12 -3.46
CA GLU A 52 15.00 12.91 -2.40
C GLU A 52 13.95 13.47 -1.43
N GLY A 53 12.87 14.04 -1.96
CA GLY A 53 11.74 14.55 -1.17
C GLY A 53 11.11 13.45 -0.31
N PHE A 54 10.85 12.28 -0.90
CA PHE A 54 10.32 11.12 -0.20
C PHE A 54 11.29 10.59 0.87
N THR A 55 12.57 10.45 0.54
CA THR A 55 13.62 10.01 1.46
C THR A 55 13.71 10.93 2.68
N LYS A 56 13.58 12.25 2.47
CA LYS A 56 13.58 13.24 3.56
C LYS A 56 12.41 13.02 4.52
N ILE A 57 11.23 12.66 4.01
CA ILE A 57 10.05 12.32 4.83
C ILE A 57 10.34 11.06 5.64
N CYS A 58 10.79 9.98 5.00
CA CYS A 58 11.06 8.71 5.68
C CYS A 58 12.14 8.82 6.77
N ARG A 59 13.18 9.64 6.56
CA ARG A 59 14.27 9.84 7.53
C ARG A 59 13.83 10.50 8.84
N GLN A 60 12.65 11.13 8.89
CA GLN A 60 12.14 11.73 10.13
C GLN A 60 11.83 10.67 11.19
N GLY A 61 11.31 9.51 10.78
CA GLY A 61 11.11 8.35 11.67
C GLY A 61 10.10 8.56 12.81
N ASP A 62 9.30 9.63 12.77
CA ASP A 62 8.27 9.93 13.78
C ASP A 62 6.85 9.64 13.23
N PRO A 63 5.80 9.63 14.07
CA PRO A 63 4.43 9.44 13.57
C PRO A 63 4.00 10.49 12.54
N ALA A 64 4.51 11.73 12.61
CA ALA A 64 4.16 12.77 11.64
C ALA A 64 4.67 12.45 10.22
N SER A 65 5.74 11.67 10.10
CA SER A 65 6.26 11.17 8.82
C SER A 65 5.25 10.30 8.07
N ILE A 66 4.40 9.54 8.76
CA ILE A 66 3.32 8.72 8.15
C ILE A 66 2.29 9.64 7.47
N LEU A 67 1.92 10.75 8.12
CA LEU A 67 1.07 11.77 7.49
C LEU A 67 1.77 12.42 6.29
N GLY A 68 3.09 12.65 6.39
CA GLY A 68 3.91 13.12 5.28
C GLY A 68 3.89 12.17 4.07
N ILE A 69 4.00 10.85 4.32
CA ILE A 69 3.89 9.80 3.31
C ILE A 69 2.52 9.86 2.62
N TYR A 70 1.43 9.89 3.39
CA TYR A 70 0.09 9.99 2.80
C TYR A 70 -0.08 11.25 1.94
N LYS A 71 0.46 12.39 2.38
CA LYS A 71 0.45 13.64 1.61
C LYS A 71 1.28 13.55 0.33
N PHE A 72 2.44 12.91 0.39
CA PHE A 72 3.32 12.70 -0.76
C PHE A 72 2.68 11.81 -1.83
N LEU A 73 1.95 10.78 -1.41
CA LEU A 73 1.28 9.82 -2.29
C LEU A 73 -0.05 10.33 -2.84
N ARG A 74 -0.65 11.35 -2.22
CA ARG A 74 -1.95 11.90 -2.62
C ARG A 74 -1.94 12.38 -4.08
N GLY A 75 -2.91 11.92 -4.86
CA GLY A 75 -3.09 12.33 -6.26
C GLY A 75 -2.10 11.71 -7.24
N ARG A 76 -1.17 10.86 -6.78
CA ARG A 76 -0.31 10.07 -7.66
C ARG A 76 -1.09 8.89 -8.23
N SER A 77 -0.87 8.60 -9.51
CA SER A 77 -1.41 7.40 -10.15
C SER A 77 -0.49 6.22 -9.88
N ALA A 78 -1.08 5.05 -9.62
CA ALA A 78 -0.35 3.81 -9.47
C ALA A 78 -1.07 2.69 -10.23
N ASP A 79 -0.29 1.74 -10.72
CA ASP A 79 -0.80 0.46 -11.23
C ASP A 79 -0.77 -0.56 -10.09
N GLY A 80 -1.77 -1.43 -10.03
CA GLY A 80 -1.80 -2.46 -9.00
C GLY A 80 -3.19 -3.01 -8.69
N ARG A 81 -3.30 -3.72 -7.56
CA ARG A 81 -4.55 -4.33 -7.11
C ARG A 81 -5.47 -3.25 -6.58
N ARG A 82 -6.65 -3.15 -7.18
CA ARG A 82 -7.71 -2.22 -6.77
C ARG A 82 -8.63 -2.87 -5.74
N VAL A 83 -8.90 -2.15 -4.65
CA VAL A 83 -9.82 -2.56 -3.59
C VAL A 83 -10.77 -1.41 -3.33
N LYS A 84 -12.07 -1.66 -3.45
CA LYS A 84 -13.09 -0.63 -3.19
C LYS A 84 -13.00 -0.16 -1.75
N ALA A 85 -13.31 1.10 -1.49
CA ALA A 85 -13.38 1.68 -0.16
C ALA A 85 -14.76 2.30 0.09
N CYS A 86 -15.24 2.23 1.33
CA CYS A 86 -16.45 2.93 1.70
C CYS A 86 -16.27 4.44 1.70
N LYS A 87 -17.36 5.19 1.50
CA LYS A 87 -17.31 6.65 1.51
C LYS A 87 -16.73 7.21 2.81
N GLY A 88 -17.10 6.64 3.96
CA GLY A 88 -16.60 7.10 5.25
C GLY A 88 -15.09 6.96 5.40
N PHE A 89 -14.47 5.99 4.70
CA PHE A 89 -13.02 5.84 4.65
C PHE A 89 -12.38 7.00 3.90
N ILE A 90 -12.92 7.37 2.74
CA ILE A 90 -12.43 8.52 1.95
C ILE A 90 -12.57 9.82 2.75
N ASP A 91 -13.72 10.03 3.41
CA ASP A 91 -13.94 11.19 4.28
C ASP A 91 -12.92 11.26 5.43
N GLN A 92 -12.60 10.11 6.04
CA GLN A 92 -11.58 10.02 7.09
C GLN A 92 -10.17 10.29 6.54
N TYR A 93 -9.82 9.73 5.38
CA TYR A 93 -8.55 9.95 4.72
C TYR A 93 -8.31 11.44 4.43
N GLN A 94 -9.30 12.10 3.81
CA GLN A 94 -9.27 13.55 3.54
C GLN A 94 -9.10 14.37 4.82
N LYS A 95 -9.83 14.01 5.88
CA LYS A 95 -9.71 14.67 7.19
C LYS A 95 -8.32 14.50 7.77
N THR A 96 -7.77 13.28 7.77
CA THR A 96 -6.41 13.00 8.26
C THR A 96 -5.37 13.82 7.49
N LEU A 97 -5.49 13.89 6.16
CA LEU A 97 -4.62 14.70 5.30
C LEU A 97 -4.71 16.21 5.56
N SER A 98 -5.87 16.72 5.97
CA SER A 98 -6.06 18.14 6.28
C SER A 98 -5.38 18.59 7.57
N MET A 99 -4.90 17.67 8.41
CA MET A 99 -4.22 17.99 9.67
C MET A 99 -2.87 18.67 9.41
N SER A 100 -2.52 19.64 10.26
CA SER A 100 -1.18 20.24 10.26
C SER A 100 -0.15 19.22 10.72
N VAL A 101 1.11 19.36 10.29
CA VAL A 101 2.19 18.39 10.59
C VAL A 101 2.85 18.67 11.96
N ASN A 102 2.25 19.52 12.78
CA ASN A 102 2.77 19.81 14.12
C ASN A 102 2.48 18.63 15.03
N ILE A 103 3.51 18.02 15.61
CA ILE A 103 3.39 16.83 16.46
C ILE A 103 2.39 17.09 17.59
N SER A 104 1.26 16.41 17.53
CA SER A 104 0.22 16.44 18.56
C SER A 104 -0.27 15.02 18.83
N GLN A 105 -0.80 14.80 20.03
CA GLN A 105 -1.45 13.53 20.39
C GLN A 105 -2.59 13.20 19.42
N ASP A 106 -3.22 14.20 18.81
CA ASP A 106 -4.30 14.03 17.85
C ASP A 106 -3.85 13.37 16.55
N ILE A 107 -2.64 13.68 16.05
CA ILE A 107 -2.07 13.03 14.86
C ILE A 107 -1.79 11.56 15.14
N ILE A 108 -1.18 11.24 16.29
CA ILE A 108 -0.89 9.86 16.68
C ILE A 108 -2.19 9.06 16.78
N ASN A 109 -3.21 9.63 17.41
CA ASN A 109 -4.53 8.99 17.51
C ASN A 109 -5.16 8.81 16.12
N ALA A 110 -5.08 9.82 15.25
CA ALA A 110 -5.64 9.75 13.90
C ALA A 110 -4.97 8.68 13.03
N ILE A 111 -3.65 8.49 13.16
CA ILE A 111 -2.88 7.45 12.45
C ILE A 111 -3.25 6.07 12.99
N ASN A 112 -3.28 5.90 14.31
CA ASN A 112 -3.65 4.62 14.93
C ASN A 112 -5.09 4.22 14.58
N ASP A 113 -6.01 5.19 14.52
CA ASP A 113 -7.39 4.98 14.09
C ASP A 113 -7.53 4.71 12.57
N PHE A 114 -6.44 4.77 11.80
CA PHE A 114 -6.42 4.62 10.33
C PHE A 114 -5.76 3.32 9.85
N VAL A 115 -5.37 2.41 10.76
CA VAL A 115 -4.83 1.09 10.38
C VAL A 115 -5.90 0.27 9.67
N ILE A 116 -5.59 -0.19 8.46
CA ILE A 116 -6.48 -0.96 7.60
C ILE A 116 -6.06 -2.44 7.64
N GLU A 117 -6.78 -3.26 8.39
CA GLU A 117 -6.43 -4.67 8.54
C GLU A 117 -6.80 -5.45 7.26
N ARG A 118 -5.88 -6.30 6.78
CA ARG A 118 -6.07 -7.13 5.59
C ARG A 118 -6.77 -8.44 5.94
N THR A 119 -7.59 -8.93 5.02
CA THR A 119 -8.09 -10.31 5.10
C THR A 119 -7.06 -11.27 4.49
N SER A 120 -7.05 -12.53 4.93
CA SER A 120 -6.17 -13.58 4.39
C SER A 120 -6.26 -13.67 2.87
N PHE A 121 -5.09 -13.66 2.22
CA PHE A 121 -4.94 -13.56 0.77
C PHE A 121 -3.85 -14.50 0.25
N LEU A 122 -3.96 -14.85 -1.03
CA LEU A 122 -2.97 -15.63 -1.75
C LEU A 122 -1.82 -14.73 -2.19
N SER A 123 -0.59 -15.14 -1.95
CA SER A 123 0.60 -14.33 -2.26
C SER A 123 0.84 -14.14 -3.76
N ASP A 124 0.38 -15.06 -4.59
CA ASP A 124 0.57 -15.05 -6.05
C ASP A 124 -0.40 -14.10 -6.79
N THR A 125 -1.67 -14.11 -6.39
CA THR A 125 -2.76 -13.40 -7.07
C THR A 125 -3.31 -12.23 -6.26
N GLY A 126 -3.00 -12.17 -4.96
CA GLY A 126 -3.60 -11.22 -4.03
C GLY A 126 -5.09 -11.48 -3.73
N ARG A 127 -5.70 -12.53 -4.30
CA ARG A 127 -7.11 -12.87 -4.04
C ARG A 127 -7.27 -13.35 -2.60
N PRO A 128 -8.38 -13.04 -1.93
CA PRO A 128 -8.65 -13.60 -0.61
C PRO A 128 -8.79 -15.12 -0.70
N TYR A 129 -8.44 -15.82 0.37
CA TYR A 129 -8.74 -17.25 0.55
C TYR A 129 -9.27 -17.48 1.97
N ILE A 130 -9.97 -18.59 2.19
CA ILE A 130 -10.46 -18.95 3.52
C ILE A 130 -9.60 -20.12 4.05
N PRO A 131 -8.80 -19.92 5.10
CA PRO A 131 -8.00 -20.98 5.70
C PRO A 131 -8.87 -22.14 6.19
N GLY A 132 -8.42 -23.37 5.99
CA GLY A 132 -9.12 -24.59 6.44
C GLY A 132 -9.29 -24.64 7.95
N SER A 133 -8.40 -23.98 8.70
CA SER A 133 -8.51 -23.81 10.16
C SER A 133 -9.73 -23.00 10.59
N SER A 134 -10.15 -21.98 9.82
CA SER A 134 -11.35 -21.19 10.11
C SER A 134 -12.62 -22.02 9.96
N ILE A 135 -12.70 -22.82 8.89
CA ILE A 135 -13.81 -23.73 8.62
C ILE A 135 -13.83 -24.86 9.65
N LYS A 136 -12.68 -25.47 9.94
CA LYS A 136 -12.53 -26.52 10.96
C LYS A 136 -12.92 -26.02 12.34
N GLY A 137 -12.57 -24.79 12.69
CA GLY A 137 -12.96 -24.15 13.95
C GLY A 137 -14.47 -23.98 14.09
N ALA A 138 -15.16 -23.53 13.04
CA ALA A 138 -16.61 -23.42 13.01
C ALA A 138 -17.30 -24.79 13.16
N ILE A 139 -16.83 -25.80 12.43
CA ILE A 139 -17.30 -27.20 12.57
C ILE A 139 -17.09 -27.71 13.99
N ARG A 140 -15.91 -27.45 14.58
CA ARG A 140 -15.58 -27.87 15.94
C ARG A 140 -16.52 -27.23 16.96
N THR A 141 -16.77 -25.93 16.87
CA THR A 141 -17.69 -25.23 17.78
C THR A 141 -19.10 -25.81 17.72
N ALA A 142 -19.64 -26.02 16.51
CA ALA A 142 -20.98 -26.59 16.35
C ALA A 142 -21.07 -28.02 16.91
N TYR A 143 -20.07 -28.85 16.64
CA TYR A 143 -20.02 -30.22 17.15
C TYR A 143 -19.86 -30.30 18.68
N LEU A 144 -19.03 -29.43 19.27
CA LEU A 144 -18.88 -29.35 20.73
C LEU A 144 -20.19 -28.93 21.41
N ASN A 145 -20.95 -28.02 20.80
CA ASN A 145 -22.29 -27.66 21.29
C ASN A 145 -23.24 -28.86 21.20
N LEU A 146 -23.23 -29.64 20.11
CA LEU A 146 -24.02 -30.87 20.00
C LEU A 146 -23.67 -31.87 21.12
N LEU A 147 -22.38 -32.10 21.36
CA LEU A 147 -21.93 -33.02 22.41
C LEU A 147 -22.31 -32.54 23.82
N ALA A 148 -22.15 -31.24 24.10
CA ALA A 148 -22.51 -30.66 25.39
C ALA A 148 -23.99 -30.86 25.70
N HIS A 149 -24.88 -30.67 24.71
CA HIS A 149 -26.31 -30.94 24.84
C HIS A 149 -26.59 -32.43 25.05
N ARG A 150 -25.99 -33.33 24.25
CA ARG A 150 -26.23 -34.79 24.34
C ARG A 150 -25.75 -35.40 25.65
N ARG A 151 -24.61 -34.93 26.18
CA ARG A 151 -23.99 -35.47 27.39
C ARG A 151 -24.48 -34.79 28.68
N ASN A 152 -25.28 -33.73 28.55
CA ASN A 152 -25.77 -32.93 29.68
C ASN A 152 -24.64 -32.52 30.65
N VAL A 153 -23.55 -31.98 30.07
CA VAL A 153 -22.31 -31.70 30.81
C VAL A 153 -22.55 -30.60 31.85
N SER A 154 -22.13 -30.85 33.09
CA SER A 154 -22.22 -29.86 34.16
C SER A 154 -21.30 -28.65 33.91
N ARG A 155 -21.77 -27.46 34.30
CA ARG A 155 -20.98 -26.24 34.16
C ARG A 155 -19.68 -26.34 34.97
N LYS A 156 -18.54 -26.23 34.28
CA LYS A 156 -17.22 -26.21 34.92
C LYS A 156 -16.92 -24.81 35.46
N THR A 157 -16.22 -24.75 36.59
CA THR A 157 -15.82 -23.50 37.26
C THR A 157 -14.32 -23.51 37.56
N GLY A 158 -13.76 -22.33 37.86
CA GLY A 158 -12.35 -22.16 38.22
C GLY A 158 -11.40 -22.00 37.03
N LYS A 159 -10.10 -21.90 37.33
CA LYS A 159 -9.03 -21.56 36.38
C LYS A 159 -8.92 -22.53 35.19
N TYR A 160 -9.26 -23.80 35.40
CA TYR A 160 -9.16 -24.87 34.39
C TYR A 160 -10.51 -25.29 33.80
N ALA A 161 -11.57 -24.47 33.95
CA ALA A 161 -12.91 -24.80 33.50
C ALA A 161 -12.97 -25.17 32.00
N ASN A 162 -12.30 -24.38 31.15
CA ASN A 162 -12.29 -24.60 29.70
C ASN A 162 -11.59 -25.92 29.34
N THR A 163 -10.40 -26.16 29.90
CA THR A 163 -9.63 -27.39 29.68
C THR A 163 -10.43 -28.61 30.14
N ASN A 164 -11.05 -28.55 31.31
CA ASN A 164 -11.83 -29.67 31.84
C ASN A 164 -13.08 -29.95 30.99
N LEU A 165 -13.75 -28.91 30.51
CA LEU A 165 -14.89 -29.04 29.60
C LEU A 165 -14.46 -29.70 28.29
N GLU A 166 -13.35 -29.28 27.70
CA GLU A 166 -12.82 -29.85 26.47
C GLU A 166 -12.44 -31.33 26.63
N LYS A 167 -11.77 -31.69 27.74
CA LYS A 167 -11.45 -33.09 28.06
C LYS A 167 -12.67 -33.98 28.18
N GLU A 168 -13.75 -33.47 28.79
CA GLU A 168 -15.00 -34.22 28.95
C GLU A 168 -15.75 -34.38 27.64
N LEU A 169 -15.67 -33.39 26.73
CA LEU A 169 -16.32 -33.45 25.43
C LEU A 169 -15.52 -34.28 24.41
N LEU A 170 -14.19 -34.28 24.48
CA LEU A 170 -13.30 -34.85 23.45
C LEU A 170 -12.37 -35.94 23.98
N ASP A 171 -12.94 -37.02 24.52
CA ASP A 171 -12.22 -38.27 24.83
C ASP A 171 -10.85 -38.06 25.55
N ASP A 172 -10.86 -37.34 26.69
CA ASP A 172 -9.68 -36.96 27.52
C ASP A 172 -8.87 -35.76 26.99
N GLY A 173 -9.26 -35.18 25.86
CA GLY A 173 -8.73 -33.92 25.32
C GLY A 173 -7.25 -33.98 24.95
N LYS A 174 -6.68 -35.18 24.77
CA LYS A 174 -5.31 -35.36 24.31
C LYS A 174 -5.28 -35.27 22.79
N PHE A 175 -4.15 -34.82 22.25
CA PHE A 175 -4.00 -34.59 20.82
C PHE A 175 -4.15 -35.86 19.98
N ASP A 176 -3.64 -37.00 20.48
CA ASP A 176 -3.69 -38.32 19.84
C ASP A 176 -5.09 -38.96 19.90
N THR A 177 -5.86 -38.67 20.95
CA THR A 177 -7.23 -39.17 21.12
C THR A 177 -8.31 -38.20 20.65
N ASP A 178 -7.96 -36.98 20.20
CA ASP A 178 -8.93 -36.01 19.69
C ASP A 178 -9.53 -36.49 18.35
N PRO A 179 -10.85 -36.72 18.26
CA PRO A 179 -11.50 -37.17 17.03
C PRO A 179 -11.35 -36.17 15.86
N PHE A 180 -11.09 -34.88 16.11
CA PHE A 180 -10.80 -33.88 15.07
C PHE A 180 -9.45 -34.07 14.39
N SER A 181 -8.56 -34.94 14.92
CA SER A 181 -7.38 -35.38 14.18
C SER A 181 -7.76 -36.09 12.87
N MET A 182 -8.94 -36.72 12.83
CA MET A 182 -9.48 -37.41 11.66
C MET A 182 -10.20 -36.49 10.66
N LEU A 183 -10.59 -35.29 11.09
CA LEU A 183 -11.20 -34.28 10.20
C LEU A 183 -10.10 -33.51 9.47
N LYS A 184 -10.00 -33.71 8.15
CA LYS A 184 -9.10 -32.99 7.25
C LYS A 184 -9.90 -31.96 6.46
N VAL A 185 -9.48 -30.70 6.56
CA VAL A 185 -10.08 -29.55 5.88
C VAL A 185 -8.95 -28.85 5.14
N SER A 186 -9.03 -28.76 3.81
CA SER A 186 -8.07 -27.95 3.04
C SER A 186 -8.37 -26.47 3.21
N ASP A 187 -7.45 -25.62 2.79
CA ASP A 187 -7.78 -24.23 2.51
C ASP A 187 -8.80 -24.15 1.38
N PHE A 188 -9.69 -23.17 1.45
CA PHE A 188 -10.71 -22.89 0.47
C PHE A 188 -10.23 -21.76 -0.42
N ARG A 189 -9.95 -22.10 -1.68
CA ARG A 189 -9.42 -21.21 -2.71
C ARG A 189 -10.56 -20.46 -3.40
N PRO A 190 -10.37 -19.19 -3.76
CA PRO A 190 -11.40 -18.41 -4.45
C PRO A 190 -11.73 -19.03 -5.81
N VAL A 191 -12.98 -18.89 -6.25
CA VAL A 191 -13.45 -19.29 -7.58
C VAL A 191 -14.03 -18.08 -8.29
N GLY A 192 -13.54 -17.80 -9.50
CA GLY A 192 -13.96 -16.62 -10.28
C GLY A 192 -13.57 -15.29 -9.61
N GLU A 193 -14.23 -14.20 -10.01
CA GLU A 193 -13.93 -12.90 -9.40
C GLU A 193 -14.40 -12.84 -7.94
N VAL A 194 -13.48 -12.50 -7.03
CA VAL A 194 -13.80 -12.27 -5.62
C VAL A 194 -13.49 -10.83 -5.25
N ASN A 195 -14.55 -10.07 -5.06
CA ASN A 195 -14.48 -8.66 -4.72
C ASN A 195 -14.25 -8.44 -3.22
N THR A 196 -13.32 -7.56 -2.89
CA THR A 196 -13.10 -7.08 -1.52
C THR A 196 -13.39 -5.58 -1.41
N LYS A 197 -13.68 -5.15 -0.18
CA LYS A 197 -13.96 -3.74 0.13
C LYS A 197 -13.38 -3.36 1.48
N ILE A 198 -12.84 -2.15 1.61
CA ILE A 198 -12.48 -1.53 2.87
C ILE A 198 -13.74 -0.94 3.51
N ILE A 199 -14.08 -1.42 4.71
CA ILE A 199 -15.24 -0.96 5.48
C ILE A 199 -14.90 -0.80 6.96
N TYR A 200 -15.84 -0.23 7.72
CA TYR A 200 -15.74 -0.18 9.17
C TYR A 200 -16.42 -1.38 9.82
N SER A 201 -15.78 -1.94 10.85
CA SER A 201 -16.44 -2.74 11.89
C SER A 201 -16.79 -1.82 13.05
N VAL A 202 -18.07 -1.66 13.34
CA VAL A 202 -18.59 -0.82 14.43
C VAL A 202 -19.27 -1.67 15.49
N ASN A 203 -19.12 -1.31 16.76
CA ASN A 203 -19.79 -2.00 17.86
C ASN A 203 -21.09 -1.30 18.24
N GLU A 204 -22.21 -1.99 18.10
CA GLU A 204 -23.53 -1.53 18.51
C GLU A 204 -23.99 -2.25 19.78
N LYS A 205 -24.69 -1.55 20.68
CA LYS A 205 -25.23 -2.14 21.91
C LYS A 205 -26.51 -2.90 21.56
N LYS A 206 -26.60 -4.16 21.99
CA LYS A 206 -27.80 -5.00 21.79
C LYS A 206 -29.04 -4.42 22.49
N ASN A 207 -28.83 -3.65 23.56
CA ASN A 207 -29.87 -2.88 24.24
C ASN A 207 -29.45 -1.40 24.35
N PRO A 208 -29.78 -0.57 23.35
CA PRO A 208 -29.32 0.81 23.28
C PRO A 208 -29.96 1.73 24.33
N GLN A 209 -31.15 1.38 24.85
CA GLN A 209 -31.82 2.18 25.88
C GLN A 209 -31.10 2.12 27.24
N LYS A 210 -30.41 1.02 27.52
CA LYS A 210 -29.78 0.76 28.82
C LYS A 210 -28.33 1.26 28.92
N TYR A 211 -27.66 1.52 27.79
CA TYR A 211 -26.23 1.81 27.76
C TYR A 211 -25.87 2.86 26.69
N ARG A 212 -25.31 4.01 27.09
CA ARG A 212 -24.63 4.95 26.16
C ARG A 212 -23.14 4.57 26.04
N SER A 213 -22.53 4.66 24.86
CA SER A 213 -21.08 4.43 24.73
C SER A 213 -20.41 5.21 23.60
N ARG A 214 -19.09 5.43 23.78
CA ARG A 214 -18.14 5.85 22.75
C ARG A 214 -18.08 4.78 21.65
N GLN A 215 -18.20 5.19 20.39
CA GLN A 215 -18.23 4.30 19.23
C GLN A 215 -16.79 3.88 18.87
N LEU A 216 -16.45 2.63 19.18
CA LEU A 216 -15.19 2.02 18.75
C LEU A 216 -15.38 1.45 17.35
N HIS A 217 -14.39 1.66 16.50
CA HIS A 217 -14.38 1.13 15.14
C HIS A 217 -13.01 0.54 14.79
N GLN A 218 -13.00 -0.36 13.82
CA GLN A 218 -11.81 -0.85 13.13
C GLN A 218 -12.04 -0.71 11.62
N ILE A 219 -10.96 -0.54 10.85
CA ILE A 219 -11.02 -0.50 9.39
C ILE A 219 -10.51 -1.85 8.87
N LEU A 220 -11.35 -2.54 8.10
CA LEU A 220 -11.08 -3.91 7.65
C LEU A 220 -11.26 -4.01 6.13
N GLU A 221 -10.37 -4.74 5.46
CA GLU A 221 -10.68 -5.36 4.18
C GLU A 221 -11.59 -6.57 4.40
N VAL A 222 -12.74 -6.61 3.72
CA VAL A 222 -13.70 -7.71 3.79
C VAL A 222 -13.93 -8.30 2.41
N VAL A 223 -14.15 -9.61 2.36
CA VAL A 223 -14.74 -10.29 1.22
C VAL A 223 -16.23 -9.95 1.18
N LEU A 224 -16.72 -9.49 0.03
CA LEU A 224 -18.13 -9.14 -0.14
C LEU A 224 -19.03 -10.39 -0.20
N PRO A 225 -20.33 -10.26 0.14
CA PRO A 225 -21.32 -11.32 -0.05
C PRO A 225 -21.37 -11.81 -1.50
N GLY A 226 -21.62 -13.10 -1.69
CA GLY A 226 -21.75 -13.75 -2.99
C GLY A 226 -20.46 -14.38 -3.52
N ALA A 227 -19.31 -14.13 -2.88
CA ALA A 227 -18.04 -14.75 -3.24
C ALA A 227 -18.07 -16.27 -3.01
N ILE A 228 -17.47 -17.03 -3.92
CA ILE A 228 -17.42 -18.48 -3.87
C ILE A 228 -15.97 -18.94 -3.68
N PHE A 229 -15.80 -19.95 -2.84
CA PHE A 229 -14.53 -20.62 -2.59
C PHE A 229 -14.71 -22.13 -2.68
N MET A 230 -13.69 -22.85 -3.14
CA MET A 230 -13.69 -24.31 -3.18
C MET A 230 -12.56 -24.91 -2.35
N GLY A 231 -12.87 -26.01 -1.69
CA GLY A 231 -11.93 -26.80 -0.93
C GLY A 231 -12.40 -28.24 -0.78
N THR A 232 -11.70 -29.00 0.03
CA THR A 232 -12.03 -30.40 0.32
C THR A 232 -12.19 -30.61 1.82
N ILE A 233 -13.16 -31.45 2.17
CA ILE A 233 -13.37 -31.91 3.53
C ILE A 233 -13.44 -33.44 3.49
N SER A 234 -12.71 -34.08 4.41
CA SER A 234 -12.77 -35.53 4.58
C SER A 234 -12.67 -35.91 6.05
N VAL A 235 -13.36 -37.00 6.39
CA VAL A 235 -13.32 -37.62 7.71
C VAL A 235 -12.70 -38.99 7.54
N ASN A 236 -11.51 -39.17 8.09
CA ASN A 236 -10.81 -40.45 8.04
C ASN A 236 -11.31 -41.38 9.14
N GLN A 237 -11.21 -42.69 8.91
CA GLN A 237 -11.50 -43.67 9.94
C GLN A 237 -10.30 -43.77 10.91
N PRO A 238 -10.54 -43.71 12.23
CA PRO A 238 -9.47 -43.87 13.20
C PRO A 238 -8.95 -45.31 13.20
N HIS A 239 -7.64 -45.49 13.39
CA HIS A 239 -7.07 -46.82 13.62
C HIS A 239 -7.61 -47.40 14.94
N PRO A 240 -7.89 -48.72 15.04
CA PRO A 240 -8.46 -49.31 16.26
C PRO A 240 -7.67 -49.07 17.56
N LYS A 241 -6.36 -48.79 17.46
CA LYS A 241 -5.46 -48.50 18.58
C LYS A 241 -5.29 -47.01 18.89
N SER A 242 -6.02 -46.11 18.23
CA SER A 242 -5.85 -44.65 18.42
C SER A 242 -6.40 -44.13 19.74
N GLY A 243 -7.25 -44.89 20.43
CA GLY A 243 -7.92 -44.43 21.65
C GLY A 243 -9.07 -43.45 21.42
N ILE A 244 -9.40 -43.13 20.16
CA ILE A 244 -10.58 -42.32 19.79
C ILE A 244 -11.84 -43.15 20.04
N LYS A 245 -12.67 -42.74 21.01
CA LYS A 245 -13.88 -43.47 21.42
C LYS A 245 -15.11 -43.03 20.65
N THR A 246 -15.12 -41.77 20.22
CA THR A 246 -16.23 -41.15 19.49
C THR A 246 -15.75 -40.71 18.10
N PRO A 247 -15.64 -41.63 17.12
CA PRO A 247 -15.27 -41.28 15.75
C PRO A 247 -16.22 -40.22 15.16
N LEU A 248 -15.67 -39.30 14.36
CA LEU A 248 -16.47 -38.33 13.63
C LEU A 248 -17.16 -39.00 12.44
N ASP A 249 -18.31 -38.47 12.08
CA ASP A 249 -19.03 -38.81 10.86
C ASP A 249 -19.53 -37.53 10.18
N MET A 250 -19.49 -37.50 8.85
CA MET A 250 -19.84 -36.31 8.07
C MET A 250 -21.31 -35.91 8.25
N GLN A 251 -22.24 -36.87 8.29
CA GLN A 251 -23.66 -36.56 8.46
C GLN A 251 -23.91 -35.91 9.83
N THR A 252 -23.24 -36.43 10.87
CA THR A 252 -23.30 -35.86 12.22
C THR A 252 -22.73 -34.43 12.27
N LEU A 253 -21.59 -34.18 11.60
CA LEU A 253 -20.99 -32.84 11.54
C LEU A 253 -21.91 -31.83 10.84
N LYS A 254 -22.54 -32.22 9.71
CA LYS A 254 -23.51 -31.38 9.01
C LYS A 254 -24.76 -31.09 9.85
N ALA A 255 -25.27 -32.10 10.55
CA ALA A 255 -26.41 -31.93 11.46
C ALA A 255 -26.06 -30.97 12.61
N ALA A 256 -24.85 -31.06 13.16
CA ALA A 256 -24.36 -30.15 14.19
C ALA A 256 -24.27 -28.70 13.70
N LEU A 257 -23.70 -28.48 12.50
CA LEU A 257 -23.63 -27.16 11.87
C LEU A 257 -25.03 -26.54 11.73
N ASN A 258 -25.97 -27.29 11.12
CA ASN A 258 -27.32 -26.81 10.90
C ASN A 258 -28.04 -26.46 12.19
N ALA A 259 -27.99 -27.33 13.20
CA ALA A 259 -28.67 -27.09 14.47
C ALA A 259 -28.11 -25.86 15.19
N PHE A 260 -26.78 -25.76 15.31
CA PHE A 260 -26.13 -24.69 16.05
C PHE A 260 -26.26 -23.34 15.33
N TYR A 261 -25.83 -23.26 14.06
CA TYR A 261 -25.77 -21.98 13.37
C TYR A 261 -27.13 -21.43 12.96
N LYS A 262 -28.14 -22.28 12.76
CA LYS A 262 -29.51 -21.80 12.56
C LYS A 262 -30.06 -21.11 13.81
N SER A 263 -29.90 -21.73 14.99
CA SER A 263 -30.29 -21.12 16.27
C SER A 263 -29.53 -19.81 16.53
N GLU A 264 -28.23 -19.78 16.25
CA GLU A 264 -27.40 -18.58 16.44
C GLU A 264 -27.78 -17.45 15.46
N LYS A 265 -28.21 -17.79 14.24
CA LYS A 265 -28.74 -16.85 13.24
C LYS A 265 -30.07 -16.25 13.69
N GLU A 266 -31.02 -17.09 14.09
CA GLU A 266 -32.33 -16.64 14.58
C GLU A 266 -32.19 -15.69 15.78
N ARG A 267 -31.30 -16.03 16.73
CA ARG A 267 -30.99 -15.14 17.87
C ARG A 267 -30.36 -13.82 17.42
N GLU A 268 -29.38 -13.87 16.51
CA GLU A 268 -28.75 -12.64 16.00
C GLU A 268 -29.73 -11.75 15.22
N ASP A 269 -30.63 -12.35 14.43
CA ASP A 269 -31.65 -11.60 13.70
C ASP A 269 -32.55 -10.83 14.67
N GLN A 270 -32.93 -11.44 15.79
CA GLN A 270 -33.67 -10.74 16.85
C GLN A 270 -32.86 -9.60 17.46
N ASP A 271 -31.56 -9.79 17.70
CA ASP A 271 -30.66 -8.73 18.19
C ASP A 271 -30.54 -7.58 17.18
N LEU A 272 -30.50 -7.86 15.88
CA LEU A 272 -30.45 -6.87 14.80
C LEU A 272 -31.75 -6.07 14.72
N GLU A 273 -32.90 -6.73 14.77
CA GLU A 273 -34.21 -6.09 14.78
C GLU A 273 -34.36 -5.15 15.98
N ASN A 274 -33.92 -5.58 17.17
CA ASN A 274 -33.97 -4.80 18.39
C ASN A 274 -33.19 -3.47 18.31
N ILE A 275 -32.16 -3.39 17.47
CA ILE A 275 -31.36 -2.17 17.26
C ILE A 275 -31.76 -1.40 16.00
N GLY A 276 -32.81 -1.82 15.29
CA GLY A 276 -33.29 -1.21 14.05
C GLY A 276 -32.40 -1.50 12.82
N ALA A 277 -31.59 -2.57 12.87
CA ALA A 277 -30.88 -3.10 11.72
C ALA A 277 -31.74 -4.14 11.00
N LYS A 278 -31.50 -4.34 9.69
CA LYS A 278 -32.23 -5.34 8.90
C LYS A 278 -31.45 -6.64 8.89
N PRO A 279 -32.03 -7.78 9.35
CA PRO A 279 -31.37 -9.06 9.22
C PRO A 279 -31.12 -9.39 7.74
N PRO A 280 -29.97 -10.00 7.39
CA PRO A 280 -29.71 -10.40 6.02
C PRO A 280 -30.73 -11.46 5.57
N ILE A 281 -31.21 -11.33 4.33
CA ILE A 281 -32.32 -12.08 3.72
C ILE A 281 -32.24 -13.58 4.02
N ASN A 282 -33.38 -14.16 4.41
CA ASN A 282 -33.58 -15.61 4.53
C ASN A 282 -33.30 -16.29 3.18
N MET A 283 -32.34 -17.21 3.16
CA MET A 283 -32.01 -18.01 1.98
C MET A 283 -32.53 -19.42 2.12
N ASP A 284 -32.98 -19.97 1.00
CA ASP A 284 -33.13 -21.42 0.85
C ASP A 284 -31.75 -22.06 1.00
N LEU A 285 -31.55 -22.79 2.09
CA LEU A 285 -30.31 -23.49 2.38
C LEU A 285 -30.13 -24.68 1.43
N GLY A 286 -31.19 -25.20 0.80
CA GLY A 286 -31.15 -26.44 0.05
C GLY A 286 -30.43 -27.54 0.84
N ASN A 287 -29.41 -28.15 0.24
CA ASN A 287 -28.54 -29.14 0.88
C ASN A 287 -27.27 -28.56 1.53
N ALA A 288 -27.12 -27.23 1.56
CA ALA A 288 -25.98 -26.55 2.18
C ALA A 288 -26.20 -26.33 3.68
N ASN A 289 -25.10 -26.19 4.40
CA ASN A 289 -25.06 -25.91 5.83
C ASN A 289 -24.73 -24.45 6.08
N LEU A 290 -25.51 -23.80 6.94
CA LEU A 290 -25.18 -22.47 7.43
C LEU A 290 -23.98 -22.54 8.37
N MET A 291 -23.06 -21.59 8.25
CA MET A 291 -21.96 -21.45 9.17
C MET A 291 -21.55 -19.99 9.35
N ARG A 292 -20.77 -19.74 10.40
CA ARG A 292 -20.18 -18.43 10.67
C ARG A 292 -18.67 -18.54 10.83
N ILE A 293 -17.93 -17.73 10.08
CA ILE A 293 -16.47 -17.77 10.00
C ILE A 293 -15.87 -16.37 10.12
N GLY A 294 -14.61 -16.31 10.55
CA GLY A 294 -13.83 -15.08 10.60
C GLY A 294 -14.03 -14.26 11.87
N ARG A 295 -13.34 -13.12 11.90
CA ARG A 295 -13.45 -12.16 13.00
C ARG A 295 -14.84 -11.52 13.00
N HIS A 296 -15.21 -10.97 14.15
CA HIS A 296 -16.53 -10.33 14.35
C HIS A 296 -17.72 -11.28 14.23
N SER A 297 -17.50 -12.59 14.28
CA SER A 297 -18.57 -13.62 14.36
C SER A 297 -19.36 -13.59 15.68
N GLY A 298 -18.99 -12.74 16.64
CA GLY A 298 -19.56 -12.73 17.98
C GLY A 298 -19.02 -13.86 18.86
N ALA A 299 -19.03 -13.64 20.18
CA ALA A 299 -18.55 -14.64 21.13
C ALA A 299 -19.44 -15.88 21.14
N GLU A 300 -20.73 -15.69 20.85
CA GLU A 300 -21.73 -16.74 20.91
C GLU A 300 -21.50 -17.81 19.83
N SER A 301 -21.11 -17.40 18.62
CA SER A 301 -20.86 -18.32 17.51
C SER A 301 -19.51 -19.03 17.56
N ILE A 302 -18.67 -18.74 18.56
CA ILE A 302 -17.34 -19.35 18.78
C ILE A 302 -17.19 -19.99 20.18
N THR A 303 -18.29 -20.12 20.93
CA THR A 303 -18.29 -20.69 22.29
C THR A 303 -19.37 -21.75 22.45
N ILE A 304 -19.30 -22.49 23.56
CA ILE A 304 -20.28 -23.52 23.93
C ILE A 304 -21.36 -22.88 24.80
N GLU A 305 -22.60 -22.84 24.31
CA GLU A 305 -23.72 -22.07 24.84
C GLU A 305 -23.96 -22.25 26.34
N ALA A 306 -24.16 -23.49 26.79
CA ALA A 306 -24.45 -23.80 28.19
C ALA A 306 -23.30 -23.47 29.17
N HIS A 307 -22.11 -23.17 28.64
CA HIS A 307 -20.88 -22.97 29.42
C HIS A 307 -20.28 -21.57 29.24
N ARG A 308 -20.97 -20.64 28.55
CA ARG A 308 -20.48 -19.28 28.30
C ARG A 308 -20.21 -18.53 29.62
N ASN A 309 -18.99 -18.00 29.74
CA ASN A 309 -18.57 -17.10 30.82
C ASN A 309 -17.77 -15.93 30.24
N ILE A 310 -18.47 -15.10 29.47
CA ILE A 310 -17.90 -14.03 28.65
C ILE A 310 -17.56 -12.82 29.51
N LYS A 311 -16.31 -12.39 29.46
CA LYS A 311 -15.83 -11.18 30.14
C LYS A 311 -16.35 -9.93 29.41
N ILE A 312 -17.00 -9.04 30.16
CA ILE A 312 -17.57 -7.77 29.71
C ILE A 312 -16.88 -6.66 30.49
N SER A 313 -16.06 -5.84 29.81
CA SER A 313 -15.29 -4.75 30.44
C SER A 313 -15.89 -3.39 30.04
N PRO A 314 -16.61 -2.69 30.92
CA PRO A 314 -17.31 -1.44 30.58
C PRO A 314 -16.41 -0.19 30.46
N GLY A 315 -15.09 -0.35 30.56
CA GLY A 315 -14.12 0.75 30.41
C GLY A 315 -12.75 0.43 31.00
N SER A 316 -12.71 -0.40 32.05
CA SER A 316 -11.47 -0.87 32.68
C SER A 316 -11.52 -2.38 32.95
N PRO A 317 -10.38 -3.10 32.89
CA PRO A 317 -10.31 -4.50 33.31
C PRO A 317 -10.75 -4.75 34.75
N ARG A 318 -10.68 -3.73 35.62
CA ARG A 318 -11.08 -3.83 37.04
C ARG A 318 -12.60 -3.91 37.23
N ASP A 319 -13.37 -3.36 36.29
CA ASP A 319 -14.84 -3.35 36.34
C ASP A 319 -15.46 -4.50 35.53
N ALA A 320 -14.64 -5.51 35.21
CA ALA A 320 -15.06 -6.61 34.36
C ALA A 320 -16.16 -7.44 35.03
N LYS A 321 -17.28 -7.57 34.34
CA LYS A 321 -18.38 -8.48 34.69
C LYS A 321 -18.32 -9.70 33.80
N TYR A 322 -18.93 -10.79 34.24
CA TYR A 322 -19.04 -12.00 33.43
C TYR A 322 -20.50 -12.31 33.14
N GLY A 323 -20.79 -12.71 31.91
CA GLY A 323 -22.15 -13.02 31.46
C GLY A 323 -22.17 -14.19 30.48
N THR A 324 -23.37 -14.64 30.12
CA THR A 324 -23.58 -15.70 29.13
C THR A 324 -23.61 -15.16 27.70
N CYS A 325 -23.77 -13.85 27.52
CA CYS A 325 -23.75 -13.16 26.22
C CYS A 325 -22.96 -11.84 26.31
N PRO A 326 -22.34 -11.38 25.21
CA PRO A 326 -21.79 -10.04 25.13
C PRO A 326 -22.91 -8.98 25.12
N THR A 327 -22.55 -7.74 25.45
CA THR A 327 -23.49 -6.60 25.45
C THR A 327 -23.54 -5.86 24.12
N THR A 328 -22.67 -6.22 23.18
CA THR A 328 -22.49 -5.56 21.89
C THR A 328 -22.49 -6.58 20.76
N ILE A 329 -22.86 -6.11 19.57
CA ILE A 329 -22.72 -6.81 18.29
C ILE A 329 -21.80 -5.99 17.39
N SER A 330 -20.88 -6.64 16.68
CA SER A 330 -20.00 -6.00 15.71
C SER A 330 -20.65 -6.06 14.32
N LEU A 331 -20.75 -4.92 13.65
CA LEU A 331 -21.47 -4.78 12.38
C LEU A 331 -20.64 -4.03 11.33
N ALA A 332 -20.77 -4.46 10.08
CA ALA A 332 -20.21 -3.81 8.91
C ALA A 332 -20.92 -2.49 8.66
N SER A 333 -20.15 -1.43 8.41
CA SER A 333 -20.66 -0.07 8.19
C SER A 333 -19.86 0.67 7.13
N GLU A 334 -20.56 1.49 6.32
CA GLU A 334 -19.95 2.42 5.35
C GLU A 334 -19.31 3.65 6.03
N THR A 335 -19.57 3.86 7.32
CA THR A 335 -19.05 4.99 8.10
C THR A 335 -18.63 4.56 9.51
N LYS A 336 -17.65 5.23 10.11
CA LYS A 336 -17.18 4.92 11.47
C LYS A 336 -18.20 5.18 12.58
N ALA A 337 -19.19 6.03 12.31
CA ALA A 337 -20.21 6.44 13.27
C ALA A 337 -21.60 6.52 12.61
N PRO A 338 -22.21 5.37 12.28
CA PRO A 338 -23.47 5.31 11.56
C PRO A 338 -24.62 5.90 12.38
N LYS A 339 -25.27 6.93 11.79
CA LYS A 339 -26.48 7.57 12.34
C LYS A 339 -27.73 6.69 12.17
N HIS A 340 -27.82 6.01 11.02
CA HIS A 340 -28.92 5.09 10.70
C HIS A 340 -28.42 3.66 10.77
N LYS A 341 -29.19 2.76 11.39
CA LYS A 341 -28.81 1.37 11.65
C LYS A 341 -29.27 0.39 10.56
N GLU A 342 -30.17 0.81 9.68
CA GLU A 342 -30.78 -0.03 8.64
C GLU A 342 -29.78 -0.66 7.66
N ASN A 343 -28.64 0.00 7.43
CA ASN A 343 -27.59 -0.45 6.51
C ASN A 343 -26.45 -1.22 7.20
N LEU A 344 -26.59 -1.50 8.50
CA LEU A 344 -25.61 -2.29 9.23
C LEU A 344 -25.84 -3.78 8.97
N VAL A 345 -24.75 -4.47 8.65
CA VAL A 345 -24.79 -5.89 8.27
C VAL A 345 -23.93 -6.71 9.22
N PRO A 346 -24.36 -7.88 9.68
CA PRO A 346 -23.50 -8.75 10.49
C PRO A 346 -22.30 -9.27 9.68
N PHE A 347 -21.28 -9.76 10.36
CA PHE A 347 -20.13 -10.40 9.71
C PHE A 347 -20.22 -11.93 9.69
N GLY A 348 -19.53 -12.53 8.73
CA GLY A 348 -19.04 -13.91 8.83
C GLY A 348 -19.99 -15.01 8.36
N TRP A 349 -21.25 -14.70 8.04
CA TRP A 349 -22.20 -15.71 7.57
C TRP A 349 -21.81 -16.25 6.18
N ALA A 350 -21.83 -17.59 6.05
CA ALA A 350 -21.52 -18.31 4.83
C ALA A 350 -22.33 -19.61 4.71
N LEU A 351 -22.47 -20.11 3.48
CA LEU A 351 -23.03 -21.44 3.18
C LEU A 351 -21.91 -22.39 2.79
N LEU A 352 -21.90 -23.57 3.39
CA LEU A 352 -21.01 -24.68 3.04
C LEU A 352 -21.83 -25.79 2.41
N GLY A 353 -21.56 -26.14 1.15
CA GLY A 353 -22.27 -27.23 0.46
C GLY A 353 -21.32 -28.17 -0.27
N GLU A 354 -21.78 -29.38 -0.54
CA GLU A 354 -21.06 -30.31 -1.42
C GLU A 354 -21.16 -29.84 -2.87
N VAL A 355 -20.10 -30.10 -3.63
CA VAL A 355 -20.05 -29.81 -5.07
C VAL A 355 -20.48 -31.06 -5.82
N ASP A 356 -21.61 -30.97 -6.54
CA ASP A 356 -22.02 -31.98 -7.51
C ASP A 356 -21.33 -31.78 -8.87
N ALA A 357 -21.54 -32.73 -9.79
CA ALA A 357 -20.86 -32.72 -11.09
C ALA A 357 -21.27 -31.55 -12.00
N GLU A 358 -22.47 -31.00 -11.85
CA GLU A 358 -22.94 -29.86 -12.64
C GLU A 358 -22.30 -28.58 -12.11
N ARG A 359 -22.39 -28.35 -10.80
CA ARG A 359 -21.77 -27.22 -10.12
C ARG A 359 -20.25 -27.21 -10.28
N LEU A 360 -19.60 -28.38 -10.28
CA LEU A 360 -18.15 -28.44 -10.52
C LEU A 360 -17.78 -27.84 -11.88
N LYS A 361 -18.55 -28.15 -12.94
CA LYS A 361 -18.31 -27.61 -14.28
C LYS A 361 -18.52 -26.10 -14.33
N ASP A 362 -19.55 -25.60 -13.65
CA ASP A 362 -19.83 -24.16 -13.58
C ASP A 362 -18.70 -23.41 -12.86
N LEU A 363 -18.25 -23.93 -11.72
CA LEU A 363 -17.17 -23.37 -10.92
C LEU A 363 -15.83 -23.41 -11.68
N ASP A 364 -15.53 -24.52 -12.37
CA ASP A 364 -14.34 -24.63 -13.22
C ASP A 364 -14.38 -23.63 -14.39
N THR A 365 -15.57 -23.37 -14.94
CA THR A 365 -15.74 -22.39 -16.03
C THR A 365 -15.49 -20.96 -15.51
N LEU A 366 -16.10 -20.60 -14.38
CA LEU A 366 -15.87 -19.30 -13.72
C LEU A 366 -14.39 -19.06 -13.39
N GLU A 367 -13.69 -20.08 -12.92
CA GLU A 367 -12.26 -19.97 -12.61
C GLU A 367 -11.40 -19.86 -13.87
N LYS A 368 -11.74 -20.58 -14.95
CA LYS A 368 -11.05 -20.44 -16.24
C LYS A 368 -11.23 -19.05 -16.83
N ASP A 369 -12.44 -18.52 -16.81
CA ASP A 369 -12.75 -17.18 -17.32
C ASP A 369 -11.98 -16.11 -16.56
N TRP A 370 -11.94 -16.22 -15.23
CA TRP A 370 -11.15 -15.33 -14.39
C TRP A 370 -9.65 -15.42 -14.71
N ASN A 371 -9.10 -16.65 -14.81
CA ASN A 371 -7.68 -16.86 -15.14
C ASN A 371 -7.32 -16.26 -16.51
N ASN A 372 -8.19 -16.42 -17.51
CA ASN A 372 -7.98 -15.85 -18.84
C ASN A 372 -7.85 -14.32 -18.80
N VAL A 373 -8.73 -13.65 -18.05
CA VAL A 373 -8.67 -12.19 -17.86
C VAL A 373 -7.41 -11.79 -17.08
N TYR A 374 -7.17 -12.44 -15.94
CA TYR A 374 -6.04 -12.14 -15.07
C TYR A 374 -4.69 -12.30 -15.78
N PHE A 375 -4.44 -13.42 -16.45
CA PHE A 375 -3.17 -13.65 -17.15
C PHE A 375 -3.00 -12.74 -18.36
N LYS A 376 -4.08 -12.31 -19.01
CA LYS A 376 -4.02 -11.31 -20.09
C LYS A 376 -3.58 -9.96 -19.54
N ASP A 377 -4.17 -9.51 -18.44
CA ASP A 377 -3.81 -8.24 -17.80
C ASP A 377 -2.40 -8.28 -17.22
N LEU A 378 -2.00 -9.40 -16.59
CA LEU A 378 -0.65 -9.59 -16.07
C LEU A 378 0.40 -9.49 -17.19
N ARG A 379 0.17 -10.15 -18.33
CA ARG A 379 1.07 -10.05 -19.50
C ARG A 379 1.18 -8.62 -19.99
N LYS A 380 0.06 -7.92 -20.12
CA LYS A 380 0.03 -6.50 -20.53
C LYS A 380 0.82 -5.62 -19.57
N SER A 381 0.65 -5.79 -18.26
CA SER A 381 1.38 -5.04 -17.23
C SER A 381 2.88 -5.33 -17.26
N LEU A 382 3.28 -6.60 -17.44
CA LEU A 382 4.69 -6.97 -17.57
C LEU A 382 5.34 -6.40 -18.84
N GLU A 383 4.62 -6.35 -19.96
CA GLU A 383 5.09 -5.71 -21.20
C GLU A 383 5.25 -4.20 -21.01
N MET A 384 4.26 -3.54 -20.41
CA MET A 384 4.32 -2.11 -20.08
C MET A 384 5.49 -1.79 -19.14
N LYS A 385 5.72 -2.63 -18.13
CA LYS A 385 6.87 -2.51 -17.20
C LYS A 385 8.20 -2.61 -17.94
N LYS A 386 8.37 -3.61 -18.81
CA LYS A 386 9.58 -3.77 -19.64
C LYS A 386 9.81 -2.56 -20.56
N GLN A 387 8.76 -2.04 -21.18
CA GLN A 387 8.85 -0.85 -22.03
C GLN A 387 9.23 0.40 -21.23
N ARG A 388 8.63 0.59 -20.04
CA ARG A 388 8.94 1.70 -19.14
C ARG A 388 10.40 1.66 -18.68
N GLN A 389 10.89 0.48 -18.31
CA GLN A 389 12.27 0.28 -17.88
C GLN A 389 13.26 0.62 -18.99
N ARG A 390 13.02 0.15 -20.23
CA ARG A 390 13.84 0.51 -21.40
C ARG A 390 13.88 2.02 -21.64
N ARG A 391 12.72 2.70 -21.58
CA ARG A 391 12.66 4.16 -21.73
C ARG A 391 13.44 4.90 -20.64
N LEU A 392 13.39 4.40 -19.41
CA LEU A 392 14.12 5.00 -18.28
C LEU A 392 15.63 4.81 -18.44
N GLU A 393 16.08 3.62 -18.85
CA GLU A 393 17.48 3.31 -19.14
C GLU A 393 18.01 4.15 -20.30
N GLU A 394 17.26 4.27 -21.39
CA GLU A 394 17.61 5.15 -22.52
C GLU A 394 17.71 6.61 -22.10
N LYS A 395 16.80 7.09 -21.25
CA LYS A 395 16.83 8.47 -20.73
C LYS A 395 18.07 8.69 -19.86
N ARG A 396 18.37 7.78 -18.93
CA ARG A 396 19.57 7.83 -18.07
C ARG A 396 20.87 7.80 -18.87
N LEU A 397 20.92 6.98 -19.92
CA LEU A 397 22.08 6.92 -20.81
C LEU A 397 22.29 8.27 -21.51
N LYS A 398 21.22 8.86 -22.07
CA LYS A 398 21.28 10.20 -22.71
C LYS A 398 21.69 11.30 -21.74
N GLU A 399 21.17 11.29 -20.51
CA GLU A 399 21.56 12.27 -19.48
C GLU A 399 23.04 12.12 -19.09
N ARG A 400 23.53 10.88 -18.97
CA ARG A 400 24.95 10.62 -18.70
C ARG A 400 25.84 11.06 -19.85
N GLU A 401 25.48 10.74 -21.09
CA GLU A 401 26.21 11.19 -22.28
C GLU A 401 26.22 12.73 -22.38
N ALA A 402 25.10 13.39 -22.08
CA ALA A 402 25.02 14.84 -22.06
C ALA A 402 25.89 15.47 -20.95
N LEU A 403 25.94 14.86 -19.77
CA LEU A 403 26.79 15.31 -18.67
C LEU A 403 28.28 15.11 -18.99
N GLU A 404 28.65 13.97 -19.56
CA GLU A 404 30.03 13.69 -20.00
C GLU A 404 30.44 14.62 -21.15
N ALA A 405 29.55 14.92 -22.09
CA ALA A 405 29.80 15.91 -23.14
C ALA A 405 30.03 17.31 -22.57
N ARG A 406 29.20 17.75 -21.61
CA ARG A 406 29.38 19.05 -20.91
C ARG A 406 30.71 19.12 -20.18
N LYS A 407 31.09 18.07 -19.45
CA LYS A 407 32.39 18.00 -18.77
C LYS A 407 33.56 18.07 -19.75
N ARG A 408 33.50 17.33 -20.86
CA ARG A 408 34.53 17.38 -21.91
C ARG A 408 34.63 18.76 -22.57
N GLU A 409 33.51 19.45 -22.77
CA GLU A 409 33.52 20.80 -23.30
C GLU A 409 34.12 21.80 -22.30
N GLU A 410 33.80 21.66 -21.02
CA GLU A 410 34.37 22.49 -19.95
C GLU A 410 35.88 22.25 -19.76
N GLU A 411 36.33 21.00 -19.76
CA GLU A 411 37.76 20.63 -19.75
C GLU A 411 38.49 21.19 -20.97
N ARG A 412 37.90 21.10 -22.17
CA ARG A 412 38.48 21.71 -23.37
C ARG A 412 38.61 23.22 -23.24
N ARG A 413 37.58 23.91 -22.75
CA ARG A 413 37.64 25.36 -22.51
C ARG A 413 38.70 25.74 -21.48
N GLN A 414 38.84 24.95 -20.42
CA GLN A 414 39.87 25.16 -19.40
C GLN A 414 41.28 24.96 -19.98
N VAL A 415 41.52 23.89 -20.76
CA VAL A 415 42.80 23.66 -21.43
C VAL A 415 43.11 24.77 -22.43
N GLU A 416 42.14 25.19 -23.24
CA GLU A 416 42.33 26.31 -24.19
C GLU A 416 42.64 27.63 -23.46
N GLU A 417 42.02 27.88 -22.31
CA GLU A 417 42.29 29.05 -21.49
C GLU A 417 43.64 28.99 -20.79
N GLU A 418 44.05 27.82 -20.29
CA GLU A 418 45.38 27.57 -19.71
C GLU A 418 46.48 27.68 -20.77
N GLU A 419 46.30 27.11 -21.95
CA GLU A 419 47.23 27.27 -23.08
C GLU A 419 47.32 28.73 -23.52
N ARG A 420 46.19 29.45 -23.58
CA ARG A 420 46.17 30.89 -23.86
C ARG A 420 46.96 31.66 -22.79
N LYS A 421 46.74 31.35 -21.52
CA LYS A 421 47.43 31.99 -20.40
C LYS A 421 48.93 31.69 -20.40
N ALA A 422 49.32 30.43 -20.61
CA ALA A 422 50.72 30.01 -20.71
C ALA A 422 51.41 30.66 -21.92
N ARG A 423 50.71 30.78 -23.05
CA ARG A 423 51.22 31.48 -24.24
C ARG A 423 51.43 32.97 -23.96
N LEU A 424 50.50 33.61 -23.23
CA LEU A 424 50.68 34.98 -22.78
C LEU A 424 51.82 35.11 -21.77
N GLU A 425 51.96 34.18 -20.82
CA GLU A 425 53.04 34.19 -19.82
C GLU A 425 54.43 33.93 -20.43
N ALA A 426 54.51 33.13 -21.49
CA ALA A 426 55.75 32.87 -22.23
C ALA A 426 56.17 34.05 -23.13
N MET A 427 55.24 34.92 -23.53
CA MET A 427 55.57 36.15 -24.25
C MET A 427 56.27 37.14 -23.32
N SER A 428 57.29 37.82 -23.84
CA SER A 428 57.91 38.96 -23.17
C SER A 428 56.90 40.10 -22.96
N PRO A 429 57.14 41.04 -22.02
CA PRO A 429 56.25 42.18 -21.80
C PRO A 429 55.92 42.97 -23.07
N GLU A 430 56.89 43.13 -23.97
CA GLU A 430 56.72 43.81 -25.26
C GLU A 430 55.86 43.01 -26.25
N GLU A 431 56.06 41.69 -26.34
CA GLU A 431 55.26 40.81 -27.19
C GLU A 431 53.81 40.69 -26.72
N ARG A 432 53.56 40.74 -25.40
CA ARG A 432 52.20 40.78 -24.83
C ARG A 432 51.47 42.07 -25.21
N ASP A 433 52.14 43.22 -25.14
CA ASP A 433 51.57 44.52 -25.52
C ASP A 433 51.18 44.54 -27.01
N ILE A 434 52.02 43.99 -27.89
CA ILE A 434 51.74 43.86 -29.33
C ILE A 434 50.57 42.89 -29.58
N TRP A 435 50.55 41.75 -28.89
CA TRP A 435 49.49 40.75 -29.02
C TRP A 435 48.12 41.30 -28.56
N ALA A 436 48.08 42.02 -27.43
CA ALA A 436 46.88 42.61 -26.86
C ALA A 436 46.27 43.71 -27.74
N ILE A 437 47.12 44.51 -28.43
CA ILE A 437 46.67 45.48 -29.44
C ILE A 437 46.02 44.77 -30.64
N ARG A 438 46.62 43.68 -31.14
CA ARG A 438 46.11 42.94 -32.31
C ARG A 438 44.81 42.19 -32.04
N HIS A 439 44.64 41.66 -30.83
CA HIS A 439 43.43 40.91 -30.46
C HIS A 439 42.33 41.80 -29.88
N GLY A 440 42.55 43.12 -29.79
CA GLY A 440 41.55 44.09 -29.37
C GLY A 440 41.15 43.99 -27.90
N GLU A 441 42.03 43.43 -27.05
CA GLU A 441 41.77 43.24 -25.62
C GLU A 441 41.98 44.53 -24.80
N LEU A 442 42.50 45.59 -25.43
CA LEU A 442 42.83 46.87 -24.79
C LEU A 442 41.80 47.95 -25.10
N LYS A 443 41.48 48.76 -24.09
CA LYS A 443 40.73 50.00 -24.26
C LYS A 443 41.63 51.07 -24.88
N GLU A 444 41.01 52.06 -25.53
CA GLU A 444 41.75 53.09 -26.29
C GLU A 444 42.83 53.84 -25.49
N HIS A 445 42.62 54.06 -24.18
CA HIS A 445 43.62 54.71 -23.33
C HIS A 445 44.86 53.83 -23.09
N GLU A 446 44.68 52.52 -22.91
CA GLU A 446 45.77 51.56 -22.71
C GLU A 446 46.61 51.41 -23.99
N VAL A 447 45.96 51.40 -25.16
CA VAL A 447 46.67 51.43 -26.46
C VAL A 447 47.51 52.71 -26.62
N VAL A 448 47.01 53.83 -26.11
CA VAL A 448 47.76 55.10 -26.11
C VAL A 448 48.93 55.09 -25.14
N GLU A 449 48.81 54.43 -23.98
CA GLU A 449 49.91 54.26 -23.03
C GLU A 449 51.04 53.39 -23.59
N ILE A 450 50.69 52.30 -24.30
CA ILE A 450 51.67 51.47 -25.01
C ILE A 450 52.36 52.28 -26.12
N TYR A 451 51.60 53.07 -26.89
CA TYR A 451 52.17 53.98 -27.89
C TYR A 451 53.12 55.01 -27.28
N ASN A 452 52.88 55.48 -26.06
CA ASN A 452 53.78 56.45 -25.41
C ASN A 452 55.13 55.82 -25.02
N ARG A 453 55.16 54.50 -24.78
CA ARG A 453 56.37 53.72 -24.51
C ARG A 453 57.04 53.18 -25.79
N LEU A 454 56.57 53.56 -26.98
CA LEU A 454 57.03 53.04 -28.27
C LEU A 454 58.55 53.12 -28.49
N ASP A 455 59.23 54.12 -27.91
CA ASP A 455 60.69 54.25 -28.04
C ASP A 455 61.47 53.26 -27.18
N ASP A 456 60.83 52.68 -26.18
CA ASP A 456 61.42 51.75 -25.21
C ASP A 456 61.34 50.28 -25.68
N PHE A 457 60.61 50.00 -26.77
CA PHE A 457 60.48 48.66 -27.36
C PHE A 457 61.71 48.29 -28.22
N GLN A 458 62.14 47.03 -28.14
CA GLN A 458 63.20 46.50 -29.00
C GLN A 458 62.74 46.34 -30.46
N ASP A 459 61.52 45.82 -30.68
CA ASP A 459 60.93 45.67 -32.01
C ASP A 459 59.87 46.75 -32.29
N LYS A 460 60.36 47.95 -32.63
CA LYS A 460 59.52 49.12 -32.94
C LYS A 460 58.68 48.93 -34.19
N ILE A 461 59.14 48.12 -35.14
CA ILE A 461 58.43 47.87 -36.41
C ILE A 461 57.21 47.00 -36.14
N ALA A 462 57.34 45.93 -35.36
CA ALA A 462 56.22 45.06 -35.02
C ALA A 462 55.12 45.78 -34.23
N LEU A 463 55.49 46.63 -33.26
CA LEU A 463 54.53 47.45 -32.50
C LEU A 463 53.86 48.51 -33.39
N ALA A 464 54.62 49.17 -34.26
CA ALA A 464 54.07 50.15 -35.21
C ALA A 464 53.06 49.51 -36.18
N GLN A 465 53.32 48.30 -36.65
CA GLN A 465 52.38 47.54 -37.49
C GLN A 465 51.08 47.19 -36.73
N ALA A 466 51.18 46.71 -35.48
CA ALA A 466 50.01 46.40 -34.65
C ALA A 466 49.13 47.63 -34.36
N LEU A 467 49.76 48.77 -34.03
CA LEU A 467 49.06 50.05 -33.81
C LEU A 467 48.39 50.56 -35.10
N LYS A 468 49.03 50.38 -36.25
CA LYS A 468 48.45 50.69 -37.56
C LYS A 468 47.20 49.85 -37.82
N GLU A 469 47.26 48.54 -37.64
CA GLU A 469 46.12 47.63 -37.82
C GLU A 469 44.93 48.01 -36.90
N TYR A 470 45.22 48.23 -35.61
CA TYR A 470 44.21 48.64 -34.64
C TYR A 470 43.54 49.98 -35.01
N TRP A 471 44.33 51.01 -35.34
CA TRP A 471 43.77 52.31 -35.73
C TRP A 471 43.09 52.31 -37.10
N MET A 472 43.49 51.43 -38.03
CA MET A 472 42.74 51.22 -39.27
C MET A 472 41.37 50.60 -39.01
N GLY A 473 41.29 49.58 -38.15
CA GLY A 473 40.03 48.95 -37.74
C GLY A 473 39.06 49.93 -37.05
N GLN A 474 39.60 50.86 -36.27
CA GLN A 474 38.83 51.92 -35.59
C GLN A 474 38.55 53.16 -36.46
N LYS A 475 38.91 53.14 -37.75
CA LYS A 475 38.79 54.28 -38.69
C LYS A 475 39.51 55.56 -38.21
N LYS A 476 40.63 55.40 -37.50
CA LYS A 476 41.46 56.47 -36.90
C LYS A 476 42.86 56.54 -37.52
N TRP A 477 42.99 56.19 -38.80
CA TRP A 477 44.26 56.20 -39.55
C TRP A 477 44.31 57.25 -40.68
N LYS A 478 43.18 57.57 -41.33
CA LYS A 478 43.16 58.52 -42.47
C LYS A 478 43.01 59.96 -42.00
N LYS A 479 43.75 60.89 -42.62
CA LYS A 479 43.89 62.31 -42.21
C LYS A 479 42.55 63.08 -42.09
N LYS A 480 41.50 62.67 -42.81
CA LYS A 480 40.16 63.29 -42.76
C LYS A 480 39.28 62.79 -41.60
N GLU A 481 39.69 61.73 -40.91
CA GLU A 481 38.91 61.00 -39.89
C GLU A 481 39.57 61.07 -38.48
N CYS A 482 40.73 61.71 -38.35
CA CYS A 482 41.52 61.78 -37.11
C CYS A 482 41.45 63.15 -36.44
N SER A 483 41.43 63.19 -35.10
CA SER A 483 41.69 64.41 -34.35
C SER A 483 43.12 64.91 -34.58
N LYS A 484 43.40 66.21 -34.39
CA LYS A 484 44.76 66.78 -34.55
C LYS A 484 45.81 66.01 -33.74
N LYS A 485 45.46 65.56 -32.53
CA LYS A 485 46.34 64.75 -31.66
C LYS A 485 46.56 63.34 -32.19
N GLN A 486 45.53 62.70 -32.76
CA GLN A 486 45.63 61.36 -33.35
C GLN A 486 46.44 61.36 -34.66
N ALA A 487 46.32 62.41 -35.48
CA ALA A 487 47.07 62.55 -36.72
C ALA A 487 48.60 62.63 -36.49
N ILE A 488 49.04 63.25 -35.38
CA ILE A 488 50.45 63.29 -34.98
C ILE A 488 50.95 61.88 -34.64
N LYS A 489 50.14 61.08 -33.94
CA LYS A 489 50.50 59.69 -33.60
C LYS A 489 50.60 58.79 -34.82
N VAL A 490 49.65 58.91 -35.75
CA VAL A 490 49.66 58.18 -37.02
C VAL A 490 50.87 58.54 -37.86
N GLN A 491 51.26 59.83 -37.92
CA GLN A 491 52.46 60.23 -38.66
C GLN A 491 53.72 59.59 -38.06
N ARG A 492 53.84 59.59 -36.73
CA ARG A 492 54.97 58.96 -36.04
C ARG A 492 55.07 57.45 -36.33
N ILE A 493 53.94 56.74 -36.38
CA ILE A 493 53.91 55.31 -36.75
C ILE A 493 54.29 55.12 -38.22
N LYS A 494 53.84 55.98 -39.14
CA LYS A 494 54.23 55.93 -40.55
C LYS A 494 55.72 56.15 -40.76
N ASP A 495 56.31 57.10 -40.04
CA ASP A 495 57.75 57.37 -40.11
C ASP A 495 58.58 56.15 -39.67
N ILE A 496 58.10 55.38 -38.68
CA ILE A 496 58.74 54.13 -38.21
C ILE A 496 58.55 52.97 -39.21
N LEU A 497 57.43 52.94 -39.94
CA LEU A 497 57.15 51.93 -40.98
C LEU A 497 57.73 52.29 -42.36
N GLY A 498 58.26 53.50 -42.54
CA GLY A 498 58.75 54.00 -43.82
C GLY A 498 57.66 54.37 -44.83
N GLU A 499 56.47 54.78 -44.35
CA GLU A 499 55.25 55.06 -45.15
C GLU A 499 54.89 56.54 -45.34
#